data_AF-A0A7V9AYP9-F1
#
_entry.id   AF-A0A7V9AYP9-F1
#
_cell.length_a   1.000
_cell.length_b   1.000
_cell.length_c   1.000
_cell.angle_alpha   90.00
_cell.angle_beta   90.00
_cell.angle_gamma   90.00
#
_symmetry.space_group_name_H-M   'P 1'
#
loop_
_entity.id
_entity.type
_entity.pdbx_description
1 polymer ?
#
loop_
_entity_poly.entity_id
_entity_poly.type
_entity_poly.pdbx_seq_one_letter_code
_entity_poly.pdbx_strand_id
1 'polypeptide(L)' 'MTHSLPYGVLPKNALRTGGVMRCPRCDGEDCIEIDIGLEDKDSVQFFSCRKCEQKWWKHEGGTVNLDEVLDLAARSDFR' A
#
# COMPACT_ATOMS: atom_id res chain seq x y z
N MET A 1 20.25 27.61 -16.39
CA MET A 1 20.77 26.26 -16.08
C MET A 1 19.74 25.62 -15.15
N THR A 2 18.94 24.72 -15.70
CA THR A 2 17.69 24.23 -15.10
C THR A 2 17.98 23.09 -14.15
N HIS A 3 17.79 23.27 -12.84
CA HIS A 3 17.76 22.16 -11.88
C HIS A 3 16.31 21.79 -11.56
N SER A 4 15.76 20.91 -12.38
CA SER A 4 14.51 20.21 -12.10
C SER A 4 14.84 18.99 -11.26
N LEU A 5 14.48 19.01 -9.97
CA LEU A 5 14.53 17.83 -9.11
C LEU A 5 13.53 16.79 -9.66
N PRO A 6 13.96 15.55 -9.93
CA PRO A 6 13.03 14.50 -10.31
C PRO A 6 12.23 14.07 -9.07
N TYR A 7 10.92 14.07 -9.24
CA TYR A 7 9.90 13.47 -8.37
C TYR A 7 10.41 12.48 -7.30
N GLY A 8 10.22 12.88 -6.03
CA GLY A 8 9.76 11.99 -4.96
C GLY A 8 10.69 10.88 -4.51
N VAL A 9 11.84 11.21 -3.92
CA VAL A 9 12.55 10.28 -3.03
C VAL A 9 11.71 10.13 -1.75
N LEU A 10 10.97 9.01 -1.64
CA LEU A 10 10.32 8.61 -0.39
C LEU A 10 11.39 8.50 0.71
N PRO A 11 11.21 9.13 1.89
CA PRO A 11 12.16 9.04 2.97
C PRO A 11 12.26 7.59 3.45
N LYS A 12 13.49 7.07 3.55
CA LYS A 12 13.84 5.70 4.00
C LYS A 12 13.41 5.37 5.45
N ASN A 13 12.68 6.28 6.10
CA ASN A 13 12.28 6.22 7.51
C ASN A 13 10.77 6.09 7.73
N ALA A 14 9.99 5.74 6.71
CA ALA A 14 8.59 5.33 6.86
C ALA A 14 8.43 3.81 7.12
N LEU A 15 9.51 3.07 7.41
CA LEU A 15 9.39 1.70 7.91
C LEU A 15 9.01 1.75 9.39
N ARG A 16 7.71 1.61 9.69
CA ARG A 16 7.30 1.15 11.02
C ARG A 16 8.02 -0.18 11.29
N THR A 17 8.70 -0.27 12.43
CA THR A 17 9.36 -1.49 12.92
C THR A 17 8.35 -2.64 12.94
N GLY A 18 8.45 -3.60 12.02
CA GLY A 18 7.47 -4.69 11.94
C GLY A 18 7.74 -5.74 10.86
N GLY A 19 8.93 -6.37 10.87
CA GLY A 19 9.22 -7.56 10.06
C GLY A 19 9.44 -7.30 8.57
N VAL A 20 10.31 -8.10 7.95
CA VAL A 20 10.45 -8.12 6.49
C VAL A 20 9.14 -8.65 5.91
N MET A 21 8.33 -7.79 5.29
CA MET A 21 7.07 -8.22 4.66
C MET A 21 7.38 -9.11 3.45
N ARG A 22 6.97 -10.38 3.54
CA ARG A 22 7.18 -11.38 2.50
C ARG A 22 5.97 -11.53 1.61
N CYS A 23 6.21 -11.72 0.32
CA CYS A 23 5.16 -12.01 -0.62
C CYS A 23 4.51 -13.37 -0.29
N PRO A 24 3.18 -13.44 -0.11
CA PRO A 24 2.48 -14.69 0.19
C PRO A 24 2.54 -15.72 -0.95
N ARG A 25 2.96 -15.29 -2.15
CA ARG A 25 3.02 -16.15 -3.35
C ARG A 25 4.41 -16.70 -3.64
N CYS A 26 5.46 -15.89 -3.48
CA CYS A 26 6.82 -16.27 -3.89
C CYS A 26 7.87 -16.15 -2.77
N ASP A 27 7.44 -15.85 -1.53
CA ASP A 27 8.28 -15.57 -0.36
C ASP A 27 9.29 -14.42 -0.55
N GLY A 28 9.11 -13.60 -1.60
CA GLY A 28 10.01 -12.50 -1.90
C GLY A 28 9.94 -11.41 -0.83
N GLU A 29 11.09 -10.93 -0.40
CA GLU A 29 11.24 -9.86 0.61
C GLU A 29 11.12 -8.45 0.02
N ASP A 30 11.07 -8.38 -1.32
CA ASP A 30 11.03 -7.14 -2.09
C ASP A 30 9.58 -6.76 -2.43
N CYS A 31 8.85 -6.35 -1.40
CA CYS A 31 7.46 -5.94 -1.47
C CYS A 31 7.31 -4.43 -1.20
N ILE A 32 6.50 -3.78 -2.03
CA ILE A 32 6.07 -2.40 -1.84
C ILE A 32 4.86 -2.43 -0.90
N GLU A 33 4.84 -1.54 0.08
CA GLU A 33 3.70 -1.25 0.96
C GLU A 33 3.32 0.22 0.77
N ILE A 34 2.03 0.49 0.59
CA ILE A 34 1.47 1.84 0.49
C ILE A 34 0.26 1.91 1.41
N ASP A 35 0.31 2.78 2.42
CA ASP A 35 -0.85 3.11 3.25
C ASP A 35 -1.68 4.20 2.54
N ILE A 36 -2.97 3.95 2.38
CA ILE A 36 -3.91 4.82 1.69
C ILE A 36 -5.01 5.17 2.69
N GLY A 37 -5.03 6.43 3.12
CA GLY A 37 -6.12 6.96 3.93
C GLY A 37 -7.39 7.14 3.11
N LEU A 38 -8.50 6.68 3.65
CA LEU A 38 -9.85 6.96 3.17
C LEU A 38 -10.47 8.07 4.03
N GLU A 39 -11.66 8.55 3.67
CA GLU A 39 -12.41 9.46 4.54
C GLU A 39 -12.88 8.74 5.82
N ASP A 40 -13.28 9.49 6.85
CA ASP A 40 -13.73 8.93 8.15
C ASP A 40 -12.66 8.19 8.99
N LYS A 41 -11.38 8.51 8.79
CA LYS A 41 -10.22 7.92 9.51
C LYS A 41 -9.96 6.45 9.17
N ASP A 42 -10.59 5.94 8.12
CA ASP A 42 -10.33 4.61 7.60
C ASP A 42 -9.02 4.58 6.80
N SER A 43 -8.33 3.45 6.77
CA SER A 43 -7.14 3.28 5.93
C SER A 43 -6.99 1.86 5.41
N VAL A 44 -6.54 1.78 4.16
CA VAL A 44 -6.25 0.52 3.48
C VAL A 44 -4.78 0.48 3.11
N GLN A 45 -4.16 -0.69 3.26
CA GLN A 45 -2.77 -0.92 2.89
C GLN A 45 -2.74 -1.70 1.59
N PHE A 46 -2.10 -1.14 0.58
CA PHE A 46 -1.81 -1.79 -0.67
C PHE A 46 -0.43 -2.43 -0.63
N PHE A 47 -0.35 -3.65 -1.12
CA PHE A 47 0.90 -4.37 -1.26
C PHE A 47 1.12 -4.86 -2.68
N SER A 48 2.37 -4.77 -3.13
CA SER A 48 2.78 -5.30 -4.43
C SER A 48 4.18 -5.91 -4.35
N CYS A 49 4.30 -7.17 -4.75
CA CYS A 49 5.61 -7.82 -4.87
C CYS A 49 6.27 -7.44 -6.19
N ARG A 50 7.52 -6.96 -6.16
CA ARG A 50 8.25 -6.64 -7.41
C ARG A 50 8.82 -7.88 -8.12
N LYS A 51 8.81 -9.05 -7.47
CA LYS A 51 9.37 -10.30 -8.01
C LYS A 51 8.37 -11.10 -8.84
N CYS A 52 7.15 -11.28 -8.32
CA CYS A 52 6.10 -12.05 -8.98
C CYS A 52 4.86 -11.21 -9.34
N GLU A 53 4.92 -9.89 -9.11
CA GLU A 53 3.86 -8.93 -9.44
C GLU A 53 2.52 -9.18 -8.74
N GLN A 54 2.52 -10.05 -7.73
CA GLN A 54 1.38 -10.31 -6.87
C GLN A 54 1.00 -9.04 -6.12
N LYS A 55 -0.30 -8.73 -6.15
CA LYS A 55 -0.89 -7.60 -5.44
C LYS A 55 -1.87 -8.12 -4.41
N TRP A 56 -1.98 -7.45 -3.28
CA TRP A 56 -2.97 -7.76 -2.26
C TRP A 56 -3.23 -6.52 -1.40
N TRP A 57 -4.37 -6.51 -0.71
CA TRP A 57 -4.79 -5.41 0.12
C TRP A 57 -4.95 -5.88 1.55
N LYS A 58 -4.72 -4.97 2.50
CA LYS A 58 -5.12 -5.17 3.88
C LYS A 58 -5.96 -4.01 4.38
N HIS A 59 -6.89 -4.33 5.27
CA HIS A 59 -7.75 -3.38 5.95
C HIS A 59 -7.89 -3.87 7.40
N GLU A 60 -7.70 -2.99 8.37
CA GLU A 60 -7.68 -3.32 9.81
C GLU A 60 -6.83 -4.56 10.20
N GLY A 61 -5.76 -4.83 9.45
CA GLY A 61 -4.87 -5.98 9.66
C GLY A 61 -5.33 -7.29 8.99
N GLY A 62 -6.53 -7.34 8.42
CA GLY A 62 -7.03 -8.46 7.61
C GLY A 62 -6.73 -8.29 6.12
N THR A 63 -6.61 -9.38 5.37
CA THR A 63 -6.48 -9.33 3.89
C THR A 63 -7.87 -9.16 3.28
N VAL A 64 -8.03 -8.16 2.42
CA VAL A 64 -9.28 -7.86 1.70
C VAL A 64 -9.08 -7.93 0.20
N ASN A 65 -10.17 -8.14 -0.55
CA ASN A 65 -10.12 -8.10 -2.01
C ASN A 65 -10.30 -6.69 -2.56
N LEU A 66 -9.96 -6.50 -3.83
CA LEU A 66 -10.10 -5.21 -4.49
C LEU A 66 -11.55 -4.69 -4.44
N ASP A 67 -12.55 -5.54 -4.67
CA ASP A 67 -13.96 -5.15 -4.63
C ASP A 67 -14.36 -4.55 -3.27
N GLU A 68 -13.87 -5.12 -2.17
CA GLU A 68 -14.14 -4.59 -0.83
C GLU A 68 -13.44 -3.24 -0.61
N VAL A 69 -12.21 -3.08 -1.11
CA VAL A 69 -11.50 -1.80 -1.06
C VAL A 69 -12.24 -0.72 -1.84
N LEU A 70 -12.81 -1.07 -3.00
CA LEU A 70 -13.60 -0.15 -3.81
C LEU A 70 -14.92 0.22 -3.13
N ASP A 71 -15.59 -0.72 -2.44
CA ASP A 71 -16.79 -0.42 -1.65
C ASP A 71 -16.47 0.55 -0.50
N LEU A 72 -15.37 0.33 0.23
CA LEU A 72 -14.90 1.22 1.28
C LEU A 72 -14.63 2.63 0.73
N ALA A 73 -13.93 2.74 -0.41
CA ALA A 73 -13.64 4.02 -1.04
C ALA A 73 -14.90 4.72 -1.58
N ALA A 74 -15.84 3.97 -2.17
CA ALA A 74 -17.09 4.51 -2.69
C ALA A 74 -17.99 5.06 -1.58
N ARG A 75 -17.94 4.47 -0.38
CA ARG A 75 -18.63 4.98 0.80
C ARG A 75 -18.01 6.26 1.35
N SER A 76 -16.70 6.45 1.14
CA SER A 76 -15.98 7.69 1.52
C SER A 76 -16.28 8.86 0.58
N ASP A 77 -16.47 8.61 -0.72
CA ASP A 77 -16.66 9.66 -1.76
C ASP A 77 -18.06 10.31 -1.75
N PHE A 78 -19.05 9.73 -1.05
CA PHE A 78 -20.42 10.25 -1.06
C PHE A 78 -20.57 11.47 -0.12
N ARG A 79 -20.01 12.62 -0.53
CA ARG A 79 -20.33 13.92 0.06
C ARG A 79 -20.37 15.07 -0.93
#